data_AF-A0A7R9WFV9-F1
#
_entry.id   AF-A0A7R9WFV9-F1
#
_cell.length_a   1.000
_cell.length_b   1.000
_cell.length_c   1.000
_cell.angle_alpha   90.00
_cell.angle_beta   90.00
_cell.angle_gamma   90.00
#
_symmetry.space_group_name_H-M   'P 1'
#
loop_
_entity.id
_entity.type
_entity.pdbx_description
1 polymer ?
#
loop_
_entity_poly.entity_id
_entity_poly.type
_entity_poly.pdbx_seq_one_letter_code
_entity_poly.pdbx_strand_id
1 'polypeptide(L)'
;VRSTMTDVDVPAVTAAGTNARPLYCRHCGSQFLSAEKAELVEHERSGDHLRRIAVGGNGGDAGAAISSSFWKVPDMWDFDNFGQTRTVSSSPSVSSSLAADPSALGATPETVYVVCSDCERGPVGVRWSSAEPYYVSPALVRYDKPEGAPENGSLPAGMSEDFVRGLIAQKEAAEAEAARAESSGQAGEEPRGAIEEG
;
A
#
# COMPACT_ATOMS: atom_id res chain seq x y z
N VAL A 1 11.52 -0.87 -28.04
CA VAL A 1 10.30 -0.49 -28.82
C VAL A 1 9.56 0.55 -27.99
N ARG A 2 9.49 1.80 -28.44
CA ARG A 2 8.76 2.87 -27.72
C ARG A 2 7.26 2.63 -27.95
N SER A 3 6.55 2.12 -26.95
CA SER A 3 5.09 2.11 -26.97
C SER A 3 4.61 3.56 -27.09
N THR A 4 3.90 3.83 -28.18
CA THR A 4 3.22 5.10 -28.42
C THR A 4 2.11 5.25 -27.37
N MET A 5 2.29 6.20 -26.45
CA MET A 5 1.33 6.60 -25.41
C MET A 5 0.10 7.28 -26.02
N THR A 6 -0.80 6.53 -26.66
CA THR A 6 -2.08 7.07 -27.15
C THR A 6 -3.31 6.21 -26.89
N ASP A 7 -3.19 5.02 -26.32
CA ASP A 7 -4.36 4.35 -25.75
C ASP A 7 -4.55 4.86 -24.32
N VAL A 8 -5.47 5.80 -24.15
CA VAL A 8 -5.99 6.14 -22.83
C VAL A 8 -6.73 4.89 -22.37
N ASP A 9 -6.09 4.07 -21.55
CA ASP A 9 -6.69 2.86 -20.99
C ASP A 9 -8.04 3.23 -20.33
N VAL A 10 -9.13 2.87 -21.01
CA VAL A 10 -10.48 3.19 -20.55
C VAL A 10 -10.83 2.25 -19.40
N PRO A 11 -11.32 2.75 -18.25
CA PRO A 11 -11.81 1.91 -17.17
C PRO A 11 -12.90 0.95 -17.68
N ALA A 12 -12.60 -0.34 -17.72
CA ALA A 12 -13.58 -1.38 -18.00
C ALA A 12 -14.39 -1.69 -16.74
N VAL A 13 -15.72 -1.64 -16.84
CA VAL A 13 -16.64 -1.80 -15.72
C VAL A 13 -17.51 -3.04 -15.93
N THR A 14 -17.75 -3.82 -14.88
CA THR A 14 -18.68 -4.96 -14.88
C THR A 14 -20.14 -4.48 -14.90
N ALA A 15 -21.08 -5.40 -15.09
CA ALA A 15 -22.51 -5.10 -14.93
C ALA A 15 -22.87 -4.60 -13.51
N ALA A 16 -22.05 -4.91 -12.50
CA ALA A 16 -22.23 -4.47 -11.12
C ALA A 16 -21.62 -3.09 -10.83
N GLY A 17 -21.01 -2.42 -11.81
CA GLY A 17 -20.34 -1.13 -11.59
C GLY A 17 -18.92 -1.26 -11.05
N THR A 18 -18.37 -2.47 -10.97
CA THR A 18 -17.02 -2.72 -10.43
C THR A 18 -15.93 -2.81 -11.51
N ASN A 19 -14.66 -2.72 -11.13
CA ASN A 19 -13.55 -2.87 -12.08
C ASN A 19 -13.56 -4.27 -12.72
N ALA A 20 -13.76 -4.35 -14.03
CA ALA A 20 -13.80 -5.63 -14.75
C ALA A 20 -12.42 -6.28 -14.90
N ARG A 21 -11.35 -5.51 -14.66
CA ARG A 21 -9.96 -5.93 -14.83
C ARG A 21 -9.16 -5.60 -13.57
N PRO A 22 -8.12 -6.38 -13.25
CA PRO A 22 -7.16 -6.00 -12.22
C PRO A 22 -6.46 -4.68 -12.57
N LEU A 23 -6.11 -3.92 -11.53
CA LEU A 23 -5.36 -2.67 -11.62
C LEU A 23 -3.89 -2.94 -11.28
N TYR A 24 -2.97 -2.36 -12.03
CA TYR A 24 -1.53 -2.51 -11.85
C TYR A 24 -0.87 -1.15 -11.62
N CYS A 25 0.23 -1.15 -10.86
CA CYS A 25 1.09 0.01 -10.72
C CYS A 25 1.67 0.39 -12.08
N ARG A 26 1.48 1.65 -12.50
CA ARG A 26 2.03 2.15 -13.77
C ARG A 26 3.56 2.21 -13.83
N HIS A 27 4.23 2.13 -12.68
CA HIS A 27 5.69 2.23 -12.59
C HIS A 27 6.40 0.88 -12.60
N CYS A 28 6.00 -0.05 -11.73
CA CYS A 28 6.66 -1.36 -11.60
C CYS A 28 5.83 -2.54 -12.10
N GLY A 29 4.54 -2.34 -12.43
CA GLY A 29 3.67 -3.42 -12.88
C GLY A 29 3.12 -4.34 -11.79
N SER A 30 3.45 -4.08 -10.52
CA SER A 30 2.86 -4.79 -9.38
C SER A 30 1.33 -4.72 -9.43
N GLN A 31 0.66 -5.84 -9.17
CA GLN A 31 -0.79 -5.89 -9.12
C GLN A 31 -1.27 -5.14 -7.88
N PHE A 32 -2.00 -4.06 -8.11
CA PHE A 32 -2.43 -3.14 -7.08
C PHE A 32 -3.80 -3.52 -6.50
N LEU A 33 -4.71 -3.96 -7.37
CA LEU A 33 -6.07 -4.33 -7.02
C LEU A 33 -6.59 -5.44 -7.94
N SER A 34 -7.20 -6.47 -7.39
CA SER A 34 -7.84 -7.54 -8.15
C SER A 34 -9.13 -7.05 -8.84
N ALA A 35 -9.63 -7.82 -9.81
CA ALA A 35 -10.91 -7.53 -10.45
C ALA A 35 -12.06 -7.53 -9.43
N GLU A 36 -13.11 -6.75 -9.70
CA GLU A 36 -14.37 -6.66 -8.96
C GLU A 36 -14.27 -6.12 -7.52
N LYS A 37 -13.14 -5.50 -7.17
CA LYS A 37 -12.85 -4.98 -5.82
C LYS A 37 -13.12 -3.49 -5.62
N ALA A 38 -13.32 -2.74 -6.70
CA ALA A 38 -13.60 -1.31 -6.64
C ALA A 38 -14.82 -0.94 -7.48
N GLU A 39 -15.60 0.01 -6.97
CA GLU A 39 -16.73 0.64 -7.67
C GLU A 39 -16.25 1.88 -8.41
N LEU A 40 -16.63 2.07 -9.68
CA LEU A 40 -16.33 3.31 -10.40
C LEU A 40 -17.32 4.40 -9.97
N VAL A 41 -16.83 5.43 -9.28
CA VAL A 41 -17.63 6.55 -8.81
C VAL A 41 -17.15 7.87 -9.39
N GLU A 42 -18.06 8.81 -9.63
CA GLU A 42 -17.68 10.20 -9.84
C GLU A 42 -17.51 10.88 -8.48
N HIS A 43 -16.40 11.62 -8.31
CA HIS A 43 -16.15 12.29 -7.03
C HIS A 43 -15.42 13.62 -7.24
N GLU A 44 -16.19 14.72 -7.24
CA GLU A 44 -15.69 16.07 -7.53
C GLU A 44 -14.57 16.54 -6.60
N ARG A 45 -14.69 16.31 -5.28
CA ARG A 45 -13.64 16.69 -4.31
C ARG A 45 -12.31 15.94 -4.51
N SER A 46 -12.35 14.80 -5.19
CA SER A 46 -11.19 13.92 -5.36
C SER A 46 -10.26 14.39 -6.46
N GLY A 47 -10.83 15.01 -7.49
CA GLY A 47 -10.09 15.63 -8.57
C GLY A 47 -9.14 16.70 -8.07
N ASP A 48 -9.58 17.62 -7.20
CA ASP A 48 -8.79 18.80 -6.85
C ASP A 48 -7.56 18.54 -5.98
N HIS A 49 -7.59 17.52 -5.11
CA HIS A 49 -6.42 17.17 -4.30
C HIS A 49 -5.39 16.38 -5.11
N LEU A 50 -5.83 15.40 -5.90
CA LEU A 50 -4.94 14.69 -6.81
C LEU A 50 -4.41 15.62 -7.91
N ARG A 51 -5.18 16.65 -8.32
CA ARG A 51 -4.75 17.73 -9.24
C ARG A 51 -3.56 18.50 -8.71
N ARG A 52 -3.59 18.87 -7.44
CA ARG A 52 -2.45 19.60 -6.84
C ARG A 52 -1.19 18.74 -6.74
N ILE A 53 -1.32 17.42 -6.63
CA ILE A 53 -0.16 16.53 -6.43
C ILE A 53 0.42 16.03 -7.75
N ALA A 54 -0.43 15.65 -8.71
CA ALA A 54 0.04 15.27 -10.06
C ALA A 54 0.71 16.45 -10.78
N VAL A 55 0.34 17.69 -10.43
CA VAL A 55 0.92 18.92 -10.99
C VAL A 55 2.08 19.47 -10.14
N GLY A 56 2.20 19.09 -8.86
CA GLY A 56 3.12 19.75 -7.89
C GLY A 56 4.09 18.86 -7.10
N GLY A 57 4.04 17.53 -7.24
CA GLY A 57 5.01 16.63 -6.62
C GLY A 57 6.36 16.63 -7.36
N ASN A 58 7.47 16.76 -6.63
CA ASN A 58 8.84 16.97 -7.12
C ASN A 58 9.45 15.78 -7.92
N GLY A 59 8.68 15.09 -8.74
CA GLY A 59 9.08 13.84 -9.39
C GLY A 59 8.10 13.37 -10.48
N GLY A 60 7.83 14.22 -11.46
CA GLY A 60 7.69 13.83 -12.87
C GLY A 60 6.49 12.96 -13.28
N ASP A 61 5.35 13.61 -13.53
CA ASP A 61 4.58 13.46 -14.78
C ASP A 61 3.50 14.55 -14.81
N ALA A 62 3.93 15.79 -15.06
CA ALA A 62 3.06 16.93 -15.27
C ALA A 62 2.27 16.75 -16.57
N GLY A 63 1.13 16.05 -16.52
CA GLY A 63 0.31 15.87 -17.72
C GLY A 63 -0.80 14.81 -17.66
N ALA A 64 -0.90 13.99 -16.61
CA ALA A 64 -2.05 13.08 -16.51
C ALA A 64 -3.32 13.92 -16.30
N ALA A 65 -4.20 13.96 -17.30
CA ALA A 65 -5.52 14.56 -17.18
C ALA A 65 -6.27 13.84 -16.05
N ILE A 66 -6.58 14.57 -14.98
CA ILE A 66 -7.24 13.96 -13.82
C ILE A 66 -8.72 13.88 -14.10
N SER A 67 -9.16 12.64 -14.33
CA SER A 67 -10.55 12.27 -14.47
C SER A 67 -11.38 12.65 -13.25
N SER A 68 -12.65 12.97 -13.46
CA SER A 68 -13.67 13.13 -12.42
C SER A 68 -14.07 11.80 -11.78
N SER A 69 -13.67 10.68 -12.38
CA SER A 69 -13.98 9.31 -11.96
C SER A 69 -12.86 8.68 -11.14
N PHE A 70 -13.23 7.90 -10.12
CA PHE A 70 -12.34 7.20 -9.20
C PHE A 70 -12.82 5.76 -8.96
N TRP A 71 -11.88 4.85 -8.77
CA TRP A 71 -12.15 3.54 -8.20
C TRP A 71 -12.24 3.67 -6.68
N LYS A 72 -13.46 3.54 -6.14
CA LYS A 72 -13.72 3.51 -4.71
C LYS A 72 -13.50 2.09 -4.20
N VAL A 73 -12.50 1.93 -3.33
CA VAL A 73 -12.18 0.68 -2.65
C VAL A 73 -12.72 0.77 -1.22
N PRO A 74 -13.65 -0.13 -0.82
CA PRO A 74 -14.27 -0.07 0.49
C PRO A 74 -13.26 -0.22 1.63
N ASP A 75 -12.38 -1.21 1.54
CA ASP A 75 -11.50 -1.63 2.63
C ASP A 75 -10.02 -1.71 2.18
N MET A 76 -9.09 -1.44 3.10
CA MET A 76 -7.66 -1.63 2.83
C MET A 76 -7.28 -3.08 2.51
N TRP A 77 -8.04 -4.07 2.99
CA TRP A 77 -7.81 -5.49 2.75
C TRP A 77 -8.19 -5.95 1.34
N ASP A 78 -8.91 -5.11 0.58
CA ASP A 78 -9.24 -5.41 -0.82
C ASP A 78 -8.07 -5.15 -1.78
N PHE A 79 -7.04 -4.44 -1.33
CA PHE A 79 -5.82 -4.23 -2.10
C PHE A 79 -4.87 -5.43 -2.05
N ASP A 80 -4.22 -5.70 -3.17
CA ASP A 80 -3.19 -6.74 -3.23
C ASP A 80 -1.82 -6.21 -2.79
N ASN A 81 -1.48 -4.97 -3.16
CA ASN A 81 -0.20 -4.31 -2.85
C ASN A 81 -0.44 -2.86 -2.45
N PHE A 82 -0.62 -2.63 -1.15
CA PHE A 82 -1.04 -1.34 -0.60
C PHE A 82 0.05 -0.69 0.24
N GLY A 83 0.44 0.52 -0.15
CA GLY A 83 1.20 1.43 0.70
C GLY A 83 0.40 2.69 0.97
N GLN A 84 0.62 3.30 2.14
CA GLN A 84 0.04 4.60 2.45
C GLN A 84 1.08 5.55 3.05
N THR A 85 0.98 6.83 2.72
CA THR A 85 1.84 7.86 3.33
C THR A 85 1.44 8.10 4.77
N ARG A 86 2.29 8.86 5.50
CA ARG A 86 1.84 9.52 6.71
C ARG A 86 0.67 10.46 6.38
N THR A 87 -0.20 10.66 7.36
CA THR A 87 -1.27 11.66 7.28
C THR A 87 -0.65 13.03 7.02
N VAL A 88 -1.13 13.69 5.97
CA VAL A 88 -0.82 15.08 5.68
C VAL A 88 -2.01 15.94 6.13
N SER A 89 -1.75 16.89 7.02
CA SER A 89 -2.70 17.94 7.31
C SER A 89 -2.56 19.01 6.23
N SER A 90 -3.60 19.20 5.42
CA SER A 90 -3.66 20.35 4.52
C SER A 90 -3.94 21.59 5.35
N SER A 91 -2.90 22.16 5.97
CA SER A 91 -3.04 23.43 6.69
C SER A 91 -3.61 24.46 5.70
N PRO A 92 -4.71 25.16 6.03
CA PRO A 92 -5.22 26.19 5.14
C PRO A 92 -4.14 27.25 5.04
N SER A 93 -3.56 27.42 3.85
CA SER A 93 -2.68 28.54 3.55
C SER A 93 -3.52 29.82 3.56
N VAL A 94 -3.85 30.30 4.75
CA VAL A 94 -4.46 31.61 4.96
C VAL A 94 -3.36 32.64 4.72
N SER A 95 -3.29 33.13 3.48
CA SER A 95 -2.81 34.49 3.29
C SER A 95 -3.95 35.43 3.63
N SER A 96 -3.66 36.37 4.53
CA SER A 96 -4.46 37.52 4.92
C SER A 96 -5.49 37.32 6.03
N SER A 97 -5.09 37.86 7.18
CA SER A 97 -5.90 38.48 8.24
C SER A 97 -7.42 38.41 8.06
N LEU A 98 -8.07 37.58 8.87
CA LEU A 98 -9.22 37.96 9.70
C LEU A 98 -9.47 36.79 10.64
N ALA A 99 -9.36 37.06 11.94
CA ALA A 99 -9.65 36.11 12.99
C ALA A 99 -11.13 35.71 12.91
N ALA A 100 -11.38 34.41 12.73
CA ALA A 100 -12.68 33.81 12.96
C ALA A 100 -12.48 32.51 13.73
N ASP A 101 -12.99 32.51 14.96
CA ASP A 101 -13.37 31.39 15.82
C ASP A 101 -12.64 30.03 15.61
N PRO A 102 -11.72 29.63 16.51
CA PRO A 102 -11.05 28.32 16.42
C PRO A 102 -12.00 27.12 16.57
N SER A 103 -13.25 27.33 17.00
CA SER A 103 -14.28 26.26 17.06
C SER A 103 -15.09 26.13 15.75
N ALA A 104 -14.94 27.07 14.80
CA ALA A 104 -15.52 26.99 13.45
C ALA A 104 -14.52 26.46 12.39
N LEU A 105 -13.25 26.28 12.77
CA LEU A 105 -12.25 25.55 11.99
C LEU A 105 -12.52 24.04 12.09
N GLY A 106 -13.57 23.59 11.40
CA GLY A 106 -13.81 22.17 11.18
C GLY A 106 -12.51 21.51 10.71
N ALA A 107 -12.02 20.54 11.49
CA ALA A 107 -10.75 19.86 11.27
C ALA A 107 -10.58 19.55 9.78
N THR A 108 -9.51 20.05 9.18
CA THR A 108 -9.19 19.74 7.79
C THR A 108 -9.09 18.22 7.66
N PRO A 109 -9.77 17.61 6.69
CA PRO A 109 -9.75 16.17 6.51
C PRO A 109 -8.30 15.64 6.50
N GLU A 110 -7.99 14.77 7.45
CA GLU A 110 -6.72 14.05 7.51
C GLU A 110 -6.52 13.29 6.20
N THR A 111 -5.59 13.75 5.38
CA THR A 111 -5.40 13.17 4.05
C THR A 111 -4.26 12.17 4.09
N VAL A 112 -4.51 10.97 3.56
CA VAL A 112 -3.51 9.94 3.36
C VAL A 112 -3.43 9.63 1.87
N TYR A 113 -2.22 9.56 1.33
CA TYR A 113 -2.03 9.17 -0.06
C TYR A 113 -1.74 7.69 -0.16
N VAL A 114 -2.34 7.09 -1.18
CA VAL A 114 -2.14 5.69 -1.51
C VAL A 114 -0.99 5.60 -2.50
N VAL A 115 -0.03 4.72 -2.21
CA VAL A 115 1.18 4.47 -3.02
C VAL A 115 1.31 2.96 -3.28
N CYS A 116 2.13 2.58 -4.26
CA CYS A 116 2.47 1.17 -4.48
C CYS A 116 3.41 0.67 -3.37
N SER A 117 3.11 -0.44 -2.71
CA SER A 117 3.98 -1.02 -1.66
C SER A 117 5.32 -1.53 -2.20
N ASP A 118 5.36 -2.01 -3.45
CA ASP A 118 6.57 -2.66 -3.98
C ASP A 118 7.64 -1.67 -4.46
N CYS A 119 7.22 -0.54 -5.02
CA CYS A 119 8.15 0.47 -5.54
C CYS A 119 8.07 1.82 -4.85
N GLU A 120 7.16 1.97 -3.88
CA GLU A 120 6.91 3.19 -3.10
C GLU A 120 6.58 4.44 -3.93
N ARG A 121 6.30 4.26 -5.22
CA ARG A 121 5.91 5.36 -6.12
C ARG A 121 4.42 5.65 -6.01
N GLY A 122 4.09 6.92 -6.08
CA GLY A 122 2.74 7.44 -6.06
C GLY A 122 2.70 8.97 -6.00
N PRO A 123 1.53 9.57 -5.72
CA PRO A 123 0.30 8.89 -5.34
C PRO A 123 -0.38 8.16 -6.51
N VAL A 124 -1.06 7.05 -6.22
CA VAL A 124 -2.01 6.39 -7.14
C VAL A 124 -3.46 6.63 -6.72
N GLY A 125 -3.65 7.04 -5.47
CA GLY A 125 -4.95 7.31 -4.88
C GLY A 125 -4.84 8.13 -3.59
N VAL A 126 -5.97 8.28 -2.91
CA VAL A 126 -6.11 9.16 -1.74
C VAL A 126 -7.26 8.70 -0.84
N ARG A 127 -7.16 9.07 0.43
CA ARG A 127 -8.20 8.95 1.46
C ARG A 127 -8.25 10.24 2.27
N TRP A 128 -9.43 10.82 2.47
CA TRP A 128 -9.60 12.14 3.13
C TRP A 128 -9.92 12.06 4.62
N SER A 129 -10.21 10.90 5.17
CA SER A 129 -10.48 10.77 6.59
C SER A 129 -9.66 9.62 7.17
N SER A 130 -9.59 9.56 8.50
CA SER A 130 -9.04 8.40 9.19
C SER A 130 -9.90 7.13 9.00
N ALA A 131 -11.08 7.25 8.38
CA ALA A 131 -11.96 6.15 8.02
C ALA A 131 -11.93 5.88 6.50
N GLU A 132 -12.41 4.72 6.12
CA GLU A 132 -12.68 4.32 4.73
C GLU A 132 -13.78 5.20 4.07
N PRO A 133 -13.86 5.25 2.73
CA PRO A 133 -13.17 4.41 1.73
C PRO A 133 -11.93 5.06 1.09
N TYR A 134 -11.19 4.27 0.30
CA TYR A 134 -10.05 4.72 -0.51
C TYR A 134 -10.47 5.03 -1.94
N TYR A 135 -9.79 5.98 -2.59
CA TYR A 135 -10.10 6.40 -3.96
C TYR A 135 -8.86 6.36 -4.83
N VAL A 136 -8.85 5.46 -5.82
CA VAL A 136 -7.75 5.26 -6.77
C VAL A 136 -8.10 5.93 -8.09
N SER A 137 -7.14 6.67 -8.67
CA SER A 137 -7.37 7.34 -9.95
C SER A 137 -7.13 6.36 -11.11
N PRO A 138 -8.11 6.17 -12.02
CA PRO A 138 -7.93 5.41 -13.27
C PRO A 138 -6.71 5.86 -14.08
N ALA A 139 -6.39 7.16 -14.06
CA ALA A 139 -5.28 7.74 -14.81
C ALA A 139 -3.89 7.42 -14.22
N LEU A 140 -3.83 6.89 -12.99
CA LEU A 140 -2.57 6.60 -12.27
C LEU A 140 -2.28 5.10 -12.14
N VAL A 141 -3.11 4.26 -12.76
CA VAL A 141 -2.98 2.80 -12.80
C VAL A 141 -2.97 2.29 -14.24
N ARG A 142 -2.64 1.01 -14.42
CA ARG A 142 -2.76 0.28 -15.69
C ARG A 142 -3.77 -0.86 -15.54
N TYR A 143 -4.36 -1.31 -16.64
CA TYR A 143 -5.32 -2.42 -16.66
C TYR A 143 -4.73 -3.70 -17.27
N ASP A 144 -3.56 -3.57 -17.92
CA ASP A 144 -2.81 -4.65 -18.51
C ASP A 144 -1.61 -5.01 -17.63
N LYS A 145 -1.43 -6.31 -17.35
CA LYS A 145 -0.25 -6.83 -16.68
C LYS A 145 0.94 -6.59 -17.61
N PRO A 146 1.94 -5.77 -17.24
CA PRO A 146 3.08 -5.57 -18.11
C PRO A 146 3.89 -6.87 -18.18
N GLU A 147 4.41 -7.17 -19.36
CA GLU A 147 5.25 -8.33 -19.59
C GLU A 147 6.49 -8.26 -18.67
N GLY A 148 6.73 -9.32 -17.90
CA GLY A 148 7.81 -9.37 -16.91
C GLY A 148 7.50 -8.70 -15.56
N ALA A 149 6.25 -8.27 -15.31
CA ALA A 149 5.82 -7.89 -13.97
C ALA A 149 6.00 -9.05 -12.99
N PRO A 150 6.44 -8.78 -11.75
CA PRO A 150 6.47 -9.82 -10.71
C PRO A 150 5.06 -10.37 -10.51
N GLU A 151 4.92 -11.70 -10.42
CA GLU A 151 3.68 -12.28 -9.92
C GLU A 151 3.62 -12.10 -8.41
N ASN A 152 2.46 -11.70 -7.90
CA ASN A 152 2.26 -11.59 -6.45
C ASN A 152 2.61 -12.91 -5.77
N GLY A 153 3.48 -12.84 -4.75
CA GLY A 153 4.02 -14.02 -4.07
C GLY A 153 5.23 -14.66 -4.74
N SER A 154 5.72 -14.13 -5.87
CA SER A 154 6.99 -14.59 -6.46
C SER A 154 8.17 -14.20 -5.59
N LEU A 155 9.12 -15.11 -5.48
CA LEU A 155 10.41 -14.81 -4.85
C LEU A 155 11.14 -13.69 -5.62
N PRO A 156 11.88 -12.84 -4.90
CA PRO A 156 12.65 -11.78 -5.54
C PRO A 156 13.65 -12.37 -6.55
N ALA A 157 13.94 -11.60 -7.60
CA ALA A 157 14.88 -12.01 -8.64
C ALA A 157 16.22 -12.43 -8.02
N GLY A 158 16.62 -13.68 -8.24
CA GLY A 158 17.85 -14.26 -7.69
C GLY A 158 17.67 -15.15 -6.44
N MET A 159 16.47 -15.24 -5.86
CA MET A 159 16.15 -16.28 -4.87
C MET A 159 15.40 -17.43 -5.56
N SER A 160 15.98 -18.63 -5.51
CA SER A 160 15.28 -19.86 -5.90
C SER A 160 14.42 -20.37 -4.74
N GLU A 161 13.36 -21.12 -5.04
CA GLU A 161 12.59 -21.83 -4.00
C GLU A 161 13.48 -22.74 -3.14
N ASP A 162 14.45 -23.41 -3.76
CA ASP A 162 15.42 -24.26 -3.08
C ASP A 162 16.26 -23.48 -2.05
N PHE A 163 16.62 -22.23 -2.37
CA PHE A 163 17.35 -21.37 -1.46
C PHE A 163 16.52 -21.06 -0.21
N VAL A 164 15.24 -20.71 -0.36
CA VAL A 164 14.40 -20.41 0.81
C VAL A 164 14.04 -21.66 1.60
N ARG A 165 13.85 -22.82 0.94
CA ARG A 165 13.73 -24.12 1.63
C ARG A 165 14.97 -24.43 2.46
N GLY A 166 16.17 -24.13 1.92
CA GLY A 166 17.43 -24.25 2.65
C GLY A 166 17.49 -23.38 3.90
N LEU A 167 17.04 -22.11 3.80
CA LEU A 167 16.99 -21.20 4.95
C LEU A 167 16.01 -21.67 6.03
N ILE A 168 14.83 -22.17 5.64
CA ILE A 168 13.85 -22.73 6.58
C ILE A 168 14.45 -23.92 7.32
N ALA A 169 15.06 -24.86 6.60
CA ALA A 169 15.69 -26.04 7.20
C ALA A 169 16.85 -25.67 8.15
N GLN A 170 17.65 -24.66 7.82
CA GLN A 170 18.71 -24.17 8.71
C GLN A 170 18.15 -23.59 10.01
N LYS A 171 17.07 -22.81 9.91
CA LYS A 171 16.41 -22.24 11.08
C LYS A 171 15.81 -23.33 11.98
N GLU A 172 15.11 -24.29 11.40
CA GLU A 172 14.54 -25.42 12.16
C GLU A 172 15.62 -26.28 12.82
N ALA A 173 16.75 -26.50 12.15
CA ALA A 173 17.90 -27.21 12.73
C ALA A 173 18.51 -26.45 13.91
N ALA A 174 18.67 -25.12 13.79
CA ALA A 174 19.19 -24.28 14.85
C ALA A 174 18.24 -24.23 16.07
N GLU A 175 16.93 -24.15 15.85
CA GLU A 175 15.92 -24.19 16.91
C GLU A 175 15.91 -25.56 17.62
N ALA A 176 16.06 -26.65 16.87
CA ALA A 176 16.15 -28.00 17.44
C ALA A 176 17.43 -28.20 18.28
N GLU A 177 18.56 -27.63 17.86
CA GLU A 177 19.81 -27.67 18.64
C GLU A 177 19.71 -26.84 19.92
N ALA A 178 19.11 -25.64 19.85
CA ALA A 178 18.87 -24.80 21.02
C ALA A 178 17.97 -25.51 22.05
N ALA A 179 16.88 -26.14 21.61
CA ALA A 179 15.98 -26.90 22.50
C ALA A 179 16.68 -28.10 23.16
N ARG A 180 17.62 -28.75 22.47
CA ARG A 180 18.44 -29.84 23.04
C ARG A 180 19.43 -29.31 24.09
N ALA A 181 20.06 -28.17 23.82
CA ALA A 181 20.96 -27.53 24.79
C ALA A 181 20.20 -27.16 26.08
N GLU A 182 19.01 -26.57 25.98
CA GLU A 182 18.19 -26.20 27.14
C GLU A 182 17.75 -27.40 27.97
N SER A 183 17.32 -28.51 27.33
CA SER A 183 16.93 -29.72 28.05
C SER A 183 18.10 -30.46 28.72
N SER A 184 19.34 -30.25 28.25
CA SER A 184 20.54 -30.82 28.87
C SER A 184 21.07 -30.03 30.08
N GLY A 185 20.68 -28.76 30.24
CA GLY A 185 21.15 -27.88 31.32
C GLY A 185 20.45 -28.05 32.67
N GLN A 186 19.36 -28.83 32.74
CA GLN A 186 18.49 -28.91 33.93
C GLN A 186 18.81 -30.07 34.90
N ALA A 187 19.91 -30.80 34.68
CA ALA A 187 20.28 -31.97 35.49
C ALA A 187 21.27 -31.69 36.64
N GLY A 188 21.54 -30.42 36.98
CA GLY A 188 22.70 -30.04 37.79
C GLY A 188 22.48 -29.12 38.98
N GLU A 189 21.30 -29.10 39.61
CA GLU A 189 21.11 -28.43 40.90
C GLU A 189 20.51 -29.42 41.91
N GLU A 190 21.37 -30.25 42.51
CA GLU A 190 21.04 -30.97 43.73
C GLU A 190 20.79 -29.95 44.86
N PRO A 191 19.64 -30.00 45.55
CA PRO A 191 19.45 -29.19 46.75
C PRO A 191 20.40 -29.70 47.83
N ARG A 192 21.45 -28.92 48.11
CA ARG A 192 22.29 -29.15 49.30
C ARG A 192 21.44 -28.95 50.55
N GLY A 193 20.93 -30.07 51.03
CA GLY A 193 20.22 -30.18 52.29
C GLY A 193 21.12 -29.76 53.45
N ALA A 194 20.48 -29.02 54.36
CA ALA A 194 20.61 -29.04 55.80
C ALA A 194 22.01 -29.14 56.43
N ILE A 195 22.35 -28.13 57.23
CA ILE A 195 23.09 -28.36 58.46
C ILE A 195 22.27 -27.72 59.58
N GLU A 196 21.69 -28.58 60.42
CA GLU A 196 21.17 -28.28 61.75
C GLU A 196 22.34 -27.93 62.69
N GLU A 197 22.26 -26.79 63.36
CA GLU A 197 22.83 -26.51 64.69
C GLU A 197 21.94 -25.38 65.27
N GLY A 198 21.46 -25.32 66.51
CA GLY A 198 21.67 -26.04 67.75
C GLY A 198 20.99 -25.19 68.83
#